data_AF-A0A537MDS0-F1
#
_entry.id   AF-A0A537MDS0-F1
#
_cell.length_a   1.000
_cell.length_b   1.000
_cell.length_c   1.000
_cell.angle_alpha   90.00
_cell.angle_beta   90.00
_cell.angle_gamma   90.00
#
_symmetry.space_group_name_H-M   'P 1'
#
loop_
_entity.id
_entity.type
_entity.pdbx_description
1 polymer ?
#
loop_
_entity_poly.entity_id
_entity_poly.type
_entity_poly.pdbx_seq_one_letter_code
_entity_poly.pdbx_strand_id
1 'polypeptide(L)' 'MRYRYRTSVLTGPWREAREDAVSDAVRAKQAEIEDQSLGKVRWIVPGVIEERDGEMSGRALG' A
#
# COMPACT_ATOMS: atom_id res chain seq x y z
N MET A 1 7.52 -9.36 -2.55
CA MET A 1 6.67 -8.50 -1.71
C MET A 1 5.46 -8.04 -2.51
N ARG A 2 4.33 -7.81 -1.86
CA ARG A 2 3.21 -7.05 -2.41
C ARG A 2 2.81 -5.96 -1.43
N TYR A 3 2.35 -4.82 -1.95
CA TYR A 3 2.02 -3.63 -1.19
C TYR A 3 0.57 -3.21 -1.43
N ARG A 4 -0.16 -2.72 -0.44
CA ARG A 4 -1.44 -2.04 -0.66
C ARG A 4 -1.64 -0.94 0.37
N TYR A 5 -2.43 0.06 0.04
CA TYR A 5 -2.90 0.98 1.07
C TYR A 5 -4.08 0.38 1.84
N ARG A 6 -4.14 0.69 3.13
CA ARG A 6 -5.30 0.41 3.97
C ARG A 6 -5.55 1.60 4.88
N THR A 7 -6.75 2.15 4.81
CA THR A 7 -7.27 3.14 5.76
C THR A 7 -8.39 2.53 6.58
N SER A 8 -8.89 3.30 7.56
CA SER A 8 -10.08 2.92 8.33
C SER A 8 -11.35 2.74 7.50
N VAL A 9 -11.39 3.33 6.29
CA VAL A 9 -12.60 3.35 5.45
C VAL A 9 -12.43 2.65 4.10
N LEU A 10 -11.19 2.47 3.61
CA LEU A 10 -10.93 1.93 2.29
C LEU A 10 -9.67 1.06 2.26
N THR A 11 -9.71 0.01 1.45
CA THR A 11 -8.55 -0.87 1.22
C THR A 11 -8.28 -0.99 -0.26
N GLY A 12 -7.04 -0.74 -0.66
CA GLY A 12 -6.59 -0.80 -2.04
C GLY A 12 -6.26 -2.20 -2.54
N PRO A 13 -6.05 -2.36 -3.86
CA PRO A 13 -5.52 -3.58 -4.44
C PRO A 13 -4.05 -3.79 -4.04
N TRP A 14 -3.60 -5.05 -4.07
CA TRP A 14 -2.19 -5.39 -3.94
C TRP A 14 -1.42 -5.00 -5.21
N ARG A 15 -0.24 -4.41 -5.01
CA ARG A 15 0.71 -3.93 -6.02
C ARG A 15 2.06 -4.57 -5.82
N GLU A 16 2.87 -4.57 -6.87
CA GLU A 16 4.24 -5.12 -6.82
C GLU A 16 5.24 -4.09 -6.31
N ALA A 17 4.95 -2.79 -6.47
CA ALA A 17 5.74 -1.68 -5.97
C ALA A 17 5.02 -0.91 -4.84
N ARG A 18 5.80 -0.41 -3.88
CA ARG A 18 5.27 0.39 -2.75
C ARG A 18 4.73 1.73 -3.24
N GLU A 19 5.39 2.32 -4.22
CA GLU A 19 5.07 3.59 -4.85
C GLU A 19 3.72 3.55 -5.56
N ASP A 20 3.36 2.40 -6.14
CA ASP A 20 2.05 2.18 -6.76
C ASP A 20 0.95 2.15 -5.71
N ALA A 21 1.16 1.47 -4.58
CA ALA A 21 0.21 1.43 -3.48
C ALA A 21 0.00 2.83 -2.85
N VAL A 22 1.07 3.62 -2.75
CA VAL A 22 1.02 5.04 -2.36
C VAL A 22 0.24 5.86 -3.38
N SER A 23 0.53 5.70 -4.67
CA SER A 23 -0.14 6.43 -5.75
C SER A 23 -1.64 6.15 -5.77
N ASP A 24 -2.04 4.90 -5.50
CA ASP A 24 -3.44 4.52 -5.36
C ASP A 24 -4.10 5.21 -4.16
N ALA A 25 -3.44 5.30 -3.01
CA ALA A 25 -3.96 6.02 -1.84
C ALA A 25 -4.19 7.51 -2.14
N VAL A 26 -3.27 8.12 -2.89
CA VAL A 26 -3.37 9.52 -3.31
C VAL A 26 -4.51 9.72 -4.31
N ARG A 27 -4.61 8.84 -5.33
CA ARG A 27 -5.70 8.86 -6.31
C ARG A 27 -7.08 8.68 -5.65
N ALA A 28 -7.16 7.84 -4.63
CA ALA A 28 -8.37 7.62 -3.83
C ALA A 28 -8.62 8.71 -2.76
N LYS A 29 -7.82 9.80 -2.77
CA LYS A 29 -7.91 10.92 -1.81
C LYS A 29 -7.81 10.50 -0.35
N GLN A 30 -7.11 9.41 -0.08
CA GLN A 30 -6.85 8.90 1.26
C GLN A 30 -5.56 9.48 1.86
N ALA A 31 -4.62 9.87 0.99
CA ALA A 31 -3.34 10.45 1.35
C ALA A 31 -2.94 11.55 0.34
N GLU A 32 -1.94 12.34 0.69
CA GLU A 32 -1.28 13.33 -0.16
C GLU A 32 0.23 13.11 -0.11
N ILE A 33 0.94 13.46 -1.18
CA ILE A 33 2.40 13.46 -1.17
C ILE A 33 2.85 14.73 -0.46
N GLU A 34 3.57 14.56 0.65
CA GLU A 34 4.13 15.67 1.43
C GLU A 34 5.46 16.13 0.84
N ASP A 35 6.32 15.17 0.49
CA ASP A 35 7.61 15.43 -0.16
C ASP A 35 7.86 14.36 -1.22
N GLN A 36 7.86 14.79 -2.49
CA GLN A 36 8.09 13.92 -3.63
C GLN A 36 9.51 13.35 -3.66
N SER A 37 10.50 14.07 -3.13
CA SER A 37 11.91 13.66 -3.14
C SER A 37 12.21 12.56 -2.12
N LEU A 38 11.44 12.52 -1.02
CA LEU A 38 11.61 11.55 0.07
C LEU A 38 10.54 10.46 0.07
N GLY A 39 9.57 10.48 -0.85
CA GLY A 39 8.46 9.53 -0.88
C GLY A 39 7.60 9.55 0.38
N LYS A 40 7.59 10.69 1.09
CA LYS A 40 6.81 10.87 2.33
C LYS A 40 5.36 11.18 1.98
N VAL A 41 4.46 10.44 2.60
CA VAL A 41 3.01 10.60 2.44
C VAL A 41 2.39 11.11 3.72
N ARG A 42 1.51 12.10 3.58
CA ARG A 42 0.63 12.55 4.64
C ARG A 42 -0.74 11.90 4.45
N TRP A 43 -1.16 11.10 5.42
CA TRP A 43 -2.48 10.48 5.41
C TRP A 43 -3.56 11.51 5.74
N ILE A 44 -4.54 11.69 4.85
CA ILE A 44 -5.75 12.49 5.13
C ILE A 44 -6.68 11.67 6.04
N VAL A 45 -6.81 10.38 5.72
CA VAL A 45 -7.53 9.41 6.55
C VAL A 45 -6.50 8.46 7.18
N PRO A 46 -6.55 8.19 8.50
CA PRO A 46 -5.61 7.30 9.16
C PRO A 46 -5.47 5.98 8.41
N GLY A 47 -4.22 5.68 8.03
CA GLY A 47 -3.92 4.56 7.16
C GLY A 47 -2.43 4.22 7.14
N VAL A 48 -2.14 3.09 6.50
CA VAL A 48 -0.80 2.54 6.35
C VAL A 48 -0.66 1.89 4.98
N ILE A 49 0.59 1.68 4.56
CA ILE A 49 0.89 0.72 3.50
C ILE A 49 1.11 -0.63 4.16
N GLU A 50 0.24 -1.58 3.87
CA GLU A 50 0.44 -2.97 4.25
C GLU A 50 1.41 -3.64 3.30
N GLU A 51 2.28 -4.49 3.85
CA GLU A 51 3.25 -5.29 3.11
C GLU A 51 2.91 -6.76 3.31
N ARG A 52 2.98 -7.53 2.23
CA ARG A 52 2.80 -8.97 2.25
C ARG A 52 3.99 -9.62 1.57
N ASP A 53 4.74 -10.41 2.32
CA ASP A 53 5.68 -11.34 1.70
C ASP A 53 4.89 -12.28 0.80
N GLY A 54 5.31 -12.36 -0.46
CA GLY A 54 4.77 -13.33 -1.40
C GLY A 54 5.30 -14.70 -1.02
N GLU A 55 4.87 -15.21 0.13
CA GLU A 55 5.21 -16.55 0.54
C GLU A 55 4.54 -17.48 -0.48
N MET A 56 5.36 -18.33 -1.10
CA MET A 56 4.92 -19.53 -1.82
C MET A 56 4.21 -20.46 -0.84
N SER A 57 3.05 -20.08 -0.33
CA SER A 57 2.17 -20.94 0.46
C SER A 57 1.33 -21.76 -0.52
N GLY A 58 2.00 -22.72 -1.17
CA GLY A 58 1.40 -23.62 -2.12
C GLY A 58 2.26 -24.85 -2.45
N ARG A 59 3.16 -25.25 -1.54
CA ARG A 59 3.78 -26.58 -1.59
C ARG A 59 4.12 -27.07 -0.18
N ALA A 60 3.06 -27.34 0.58
CA ALA A 60 3.13 -28.29 1.68
C ALA A 60 2.55 -29.62 1.18
N LEU A 61 3.46 -30.53 0.84
CA LEU A 61 3.43 -31.99 1.06
C LEU A 61 2.08 -32.71 0.93
N GLY A 62 1.95 -33.51 -0.13
CA GLY A 62 1.10 -34.69 -0.21
C GLY A 62 1.96 -35.89 -0.59
#